data_AF-A0A1E7F8L1-F1
#
_entry.id   AF-A0A1E7F8L1-F1
#
_cell.length_a   1.000
_cell.length_b   1.000
_cell.length_c   1.000
_cell.angle_alpha   90.00
_cell.angle_beta   90.00
_cell.angle_gamma   90.00
#
_symmetry.space_group_name_H-M   'P 1'
#
loop_
_entity.id
_entity.type
_entity.pdbx_description
1 polymer ?
#
loop_
_entity_poly.entity_id
_entity_poly.type
_entity_poly.pdbx_seq_one_letter_code
_entity_poly.pdbx_strand_id
1 'polypeptide(L)'
;MLSCKYLARTTVVASTYFGTFLPFVSSYSHVVKVLQVGRMSSSFNNYGHDNNLKYPAITTMSSSSSSSSSSKIRQFSSSSNQEEHMTKDAMQIIHDAIRAVNPYTAIGSNFVRVNDTLKITNKEQQLEYNLPEDYDEIVIVAFGKASTSMATAVVQQIFPKIKNNGDCDDSTSSGHNIPCRGVVICKDEHITANEREVLTDHGIEAYEASHPVPDARSSNAADKLLQMVSSRASPRTLVICCISGGGSSLFCRPTPPLTLQDLQQVNSVLLANGMDIQEMNVLRKRLEQGKGGRLAAACFPSHVVALILSDVIGDPLDLIASGPTVPDTSTWEDGWRILQQYNLKDKLPKVVVDMLQNGKNGRLEDSPSADHPVFENTKNILVGNNALAVEAASNTARSLGYNPVVLGTEIEGEAKEIANVYTAMASYLQNAFSQKTTKNSITQEQQYMITQSLPTAIIAGGETTVTLTPNSGKGGRNQELALSAALKLESLELRNVVLASVGTDGGDGPTDAAGAVVDATTIAGTRSQALEALANHNAYPYLDGLKGTTEWPPLIKTGPTGTNVADICVTLIKAKPE
;
A
#
# COMPACT_ATOMS: atom_id res chain seq x y z
N MET A 1 -27.03 -43.38 -16.55
CA MET A 1 -25.90 -44.14 -15.98
C MET A 1 -24.81 -43.14 -15.60
N LEU A 2 -24.55 -43.01 -14.29
CA LEU A 2 -23.42 -42.38 -13.57
C LEU A 2 -23.00 -40.92 -13.90
N SER A 3 -22.66 -40.02 -12.97
CA SER A 3 -22.91 -39.79 -11.53
C SER A 3 -22.29 -38.40 -11.22
N CYS A 4 -23.07 -37.38 -10.86
CA CYS A 4 -23.11 -36.76 -9.53
C CYS A 4 -21.88 -36.97 -8.61
N LYS A 5 -21.04 -35.94 -8.45
CA LYS A 5 -20.26 -35.65 -7.23
C LYS A 5 -20.05 -34.14 -7.14
N TYR A 6 -20.61 -33.52 -6.10
CA TYR A 6 -20.06 -32.44 -5.26
C TYR A 6 -21.21 -31.75 -4.53
N LEU A 7 -21.62 -32.36 -3.40
CA LEU A 7 -22.43 -31.71 -2.39
C LEU A 7 -22.24 -32.44 -1.05
N ALA A 8 -22.26 -31.65 0.01
CA ALA A 8 -22.19 -31.97 1.43
C ALA A 8 -20.79 -32.25 2.03
N ARG A 9 -20.36 -31.34 2.90
CA ARG A 9 -20.25 -31.64 4.34
C ARG A 9 -20.11 -30.36 5.18
N THR A 10 -21.21 -29.99 5.82
CA THR A 10 -21.26 -29.20 7.04
C THR A 10 -22.12 -29.98 8.02
N THR A 11 -21.56 -30.60 9.07
CA THR A 11 -22.26 -30.88 10.34
C THR A 11 -21.26 -31.18 11.45
N VAL A 12 -21.47 -30.52 12.58
CA VAL A 12 -20.81 -30.60 13.89
C VAL A 12 -21.30 -31.83 14.68
N VAL A 13 -20.43 -32.50 15.44
CA VAL A 13 -20.79 -33.20 16.71
C VAL A 13 -19.61 -33.11 17.69
N ALA A 14 -19.93 -32.76 18.94
CA ALA A 14 -19.03 -32.66 20.10
C ALA A 14 -19.10 -33.90 21.03
N SER A 15 -18.16 -33.98 21.98
CA SER A 15 -17.98 -34.91 23.12
C SER A 15 -17.40 -36.30 22.76
N THR A 16 -16.40 -36.87 23.45
CA THR A 16 -16.30 -37.10 24.91
C THR A 16 -14.85 -37.42 25.35
N TYR A 17 -14.58 -37.19 26.64
CA TYR A 17 -13.36 -37.38 27.44
C TYR A 17 -12.83 -38.84 27.62
N PHE A 18 -11.58 -38.92 28.13
CA PHE A 18 -10.88 -39.99 28.89
C PHE A 18 -9.90 -40.96 28.18
N GLY A 19 -8.61 -40.87 28.58
CA GLY A 19 -7.91 -41.95 29.29
C GLY A 19 -6.89 -42.84 28.55
N THR A 20 -5.60 -42.50 28.69
CA THR A 20 -4.41 -43.38 28.93
C THR A 20 -4.22 -44.70 28.16
N PHE A 21 -3.10 -44.84 27.42
CA PHE A 21 -1.97 -45.78 27.67
C PHE A 21 -0.91 -45.73 26.53
N LEU A 22 0.37 -45.61 26.90
CA LEU A 22 1.62 -45.75 26.11
C LEU A 22 1.98 -47.24 25.88
N PRO A 23 3.11 -47.64 25.22
CA PRO A 23 4.05 -46.97 24.28
C PRO A 23 4.40 -47.82 23.02
N PHE A 24 5.14 -47.28 22.03
CA PHE A 24 6.34 -47.90 21.40
C PHE A 24 6.95 -46.98 20.29
N VAL A 25 8.16 -46.46 20.55
CA VAL A 25 9.41 -46.33 19.73
C VAL A 25 9.25 -46.38 18.19
N SER A 26 9.78 -45.51 17.31
CA SER A 26 11.07 -44.80 17.26
C SER A 26 11.11 -43.63 16.24
N SER A 27 11.77 -42.53 16.63
CA SER A 27 12.75 -41.73 15.86
C SER A 27 12.42 -41.18 14.46
N TYR A 28 12.24 -39.86 14.35
CA TYR A 28 13.11 -38.94 13.58
C TYR A 28 12.78 -37.49 13.99
N SER A 29 13.80 -36.76 14.48
CA SER A 29 13.71 -35.37 14.97
C SER A 29 14.25 -34.38 13.95
N HIS A 30 13.58 -33.24 13.77
CA HIS A 30 14.16 -31.88 13.68
C HIS A 30 13.01 -30.87 13.90
N VAL A 31 12.68 -30.57 15.16
CA VAL A 31 12.97 -29.31 15.89
C VAL A 31 12.39 -28.04 15.23
N VAL A 32 11.17 -27.69 15.65
CA VAL A 32 10.63 -26.31 15.61
C VAL A 32 11.03 -25.64 16.93
N LYS A 33 11.85 -24.58 16.87
CA LYS A 33 12.13 -23.71 18.01
C LYS A 33 10.95 -22.77 18.22
N VAL A 34 10.25 -22.94 19.34
CA VAL A 34 9.32 -21.94 19.88
C VAL A 34 10.13 -20.98 20.74
N LEU A 35 10.21 -19.71 20.34
CA LEU A 35 10.81 -18.65 21.17
C LEU A 35 9.78 -18.16 22.19
N GLN A 36 10.22 -18.23 23.45
CA GLN A 36 9.53 -17.86 24.66
C GLN A 36 9.63 -16.33 24.83
N VAL A 37 8.49 -15.64 24.87
CA VAL A 37 8.43 -14.19 25.16
C VAL A 37 8.74 -13.99 26.65
N GLY A 38 9.89 -13.39 26.94
CA GLY A 38 10.29 -12.99 28.28
C GLY A 38 9.51 -11.75 28.75
N ARG A 39 8.93 -11.84 29.94
CA ARG A 39 8.52 -10.67 30.74
C ARG A 39 9.77 -9.91 31.17
N MET A 40 9.82 -8.60 30.89
CA MET A 40 10.65 -7.68 31.67
C MET A 40 9.91 -6.37 31.95
N SER A 41 10.06 -5.97 33.20
CA SER A 41 9.40 -4.91 33.93
C SER A 41 9.97 -3.52 33.65
N SER A 42 9.08 -2.54 33.69
CA SER A 42 9.24 -1.13 34.10
C SER A 42 10.64 -0.57 34.35
N SER A 43 10.96 0.52 33.65
CA SER A 43 11.60 1.69 34.26
C SER A 43 11.31 2.94 33.43
N PHE A 44 10.57 3.85 34.06
CA PHE A 44 10.34 5.23 33.65
C PHE A 44 11.66 5.99 33.49
N ASN A 45 11.74 6.89 32.50
CA ASN A 45 12.50 8.11 32.66
C ASN A 45 11.88 9.28 31.89
N ASN A 46 11.71 10.37 32.64
CA ASN A 46 11.18 11.66 32.22
C ASN A 46 12.12 12.34 31.22
N TYR A 47 11.55 12.85 30.11
CA TYR A 47 12.06 14.06 29.47
C TYR A 47 10.87 14.95 29.15
N GLY A 48 10.74 16.02 29.94
CA GLY A 48 9.89 17.14 29.59
C GLY A 48 10.58 18.00 28.53
N HIS A 49 9.80 18.48 27.58
CA HIS A 49 9.98 19.83 27.07
C HIS A 49 8.67 20.36 26.50
N ASP A 50 8.30 21.52 27.03
CA ASP A 50 7.32 22.46 26.50
C ASP A 50 7.45 22.65 25.00
N ASN A 51 6.32 22.77 24.31
CA ASN A 51 6.17 23.73 23.21
C ASN A 51 4.69 24.12 23.03
N ASN A 52 4.38 25.25 23.67
CA ASN A 52 3.26 26.12 23.31
C ASN A 52 3.43 26.61 21.87
N LEU A 53 2.56 26.18 20.96
CA LEU A 53 2.32 26.86 19.68
C LEU A 53 0.81 27.04 19.50
N LYS A 54 0.33 28.23 19.89
CA LYS A 54 -1.01 28.76 19.61
C LYS A 54 -1.01 29.41 18.24
N TYR A 55 -1.90 29.01 17.33
CA TYR A 55 -2.30 29.77 16.14
C TYR A 55 -3.74 29.38 15.71
N PRO A 56 -4.46 30.23 14.95
CA PRO A 56 -5.66 30.90 15.45
C PRO A 56 -6.99 30.27 15.03
N ALA A 57 -8.03 30.65 15.79
CA ALA A 57 -9.43 30.29 15.58
C ALA A 57 -9.96 30.78 14.22
N ILE A 58 -10.71 29.89 13.55
CA ILE A 58 -11.44 30.20 12.33
C ILE A 58 -12.71 30.99 12.71
N THR A 59 -12.80 32.19 12.15
CA THR A 59 -13.87 33.17 12.30
C THR A 59 -15.17 32.65 11.66
N THR A 60 -16.20 32.39 12.46
CA THR A 60 -17.58 32.22 11.98
C THR A 60 -18.22 33.58 11.74
N MET A 61 -18.55 33.90 10.49
CA MET A 61 -19.39 35.05 10.17
C MET A 61 -20.86 34.74 10.46
N SER A 62 -21.42 35.49 11.40
CA SER A 62 -22.85 35.58 11.68
C SER A 62 -23.55 36.44 10.62
N SER A 63 -24.64 35.94 10.04
CA SER A 63 -25.69 36.80 9.48
C SER A 63 -27.06 36.35 9.99
N SER A 64 -27.78 37.31 10.53
CA SER A 64 -29.10 37.20 11.13
C SER A 64 -30.17 37.69 10.17
N SER A 65 -31.25 36.93 9.97
CA SER A 65 -32.63 37.47 9.94
C SER A 65 -33.70 36.37 9.90
N SER A 66 -34.49 36.37 10.98
CA SER A 66 -35.84 35.87 11.22
C SER A 66 -36.75 35.46 10.05
N SER A 67 -37.48 34.35 10.19
CA SER A 67 -38.92 34.37 10.54
C SER A 67 -39.49 32.96 10.78
N SER A 68 -40.52 32.92 11.61
CA SER A 68 -41.12 31.78 12.30
C SER A 68 -42.03 30.90 11.43
N SER A 69 -41.99 29.58 11.65
CA SER A 69 -43.20 28.76 11.80
C SER A 69 -42.90 27.41 12.43
N SER A 70 -43.58 27.16 13.55
CA SER A 70 -43.49 25.98 14.39
C SER A 70 -44.26 24.79 13.82
N SER A 71 -43.61 23.64 13.61
CA SER A 71 -44.28 22.34 13.74
C SER A 71 -43.27 21.20 14.00
N LYS A 72 -43.42 20.59 15.18
CA LYS A 72 -43.03 19.21 15.57
C LYS A 72 -41.88 18.55 14.78
N ILE A 73 -40.64 18.87 15.14
CA ILE A 73 -39.47 18.00 14.93
C ILE A 73 -38.71 17.97 16.26
N ARG A 74 -38.98 16.97 17.10
CA ARG A 74 -38.17 16.64 18.27
C ARG A 74 -38.22 15.14 18.51
N GLN A 75 -37.32 14.40 17.85
CA GLN A 75 -36.62 13.20 18.36
C GLN A 75 -35.67 12.58 17.31
N PHE A 76 -34.87 13.39 16.61
CA PHE A 76 -33.83 12.90 15.67
C PHE A 76 -32.44 13.55 15.85
N SER A 77 -32.26 14.42 16.84
CA SER A 77 -31.07 15.29 16.91
C SER A 77 -29.91 14.79 17.78
N SER A 78 -30.04 13.64 18.46
CA SER A 78 -28.96 13.12 19.34
C SER A 78 -28.11 12.04 18.66
N SER A 79 -28.66 11.28 17.71
CA SER A 79 -27.92 10.26 16.95
C SER A 79 -27.02 10.88 15.88
N SER A 80 -27.46 11.97 15.23
CA SER A 80 -26.71 12.64 14.16
C SER A 80 -25.34 13.16 14.63
N ASN A 81 -25.28 13.79 15.81
CA ASN A 81 -24.02 14.36 16.34
C ASN A 81 -22.96 13.28 16.69
N GLN A 82 -23.38 12.05 16.98
CA GLN A 82 -22.47 10.97 17.34
C GLN A 82 -21.90 10.27 16.09
N GLU A 83 -22.74 10.07 15.06
CA GLU A 83 -22.36 9.55 13.76
C GLU A 83 -21.40 10.52 13.05
N GLU A 84 -21.70 11.83 13.07
CA GLU A 84 -20.84 12.90 12.56
C GLU A 84 -19.43 12.86 13.18
N HIS A 85 -19.35 12.66 14.50
CA HIS A 85 -18.08 12.58 15.21
C HIS A 85 -17.28 11.32 14.84
N MET A 86 -17.95 10.17 14.66
CA MET A 86 -17.30 8.93 14.25
C MET A 86 -16.76 9.00 12.82
N THR A 87 -17.50 9.60 11.89
CA THR A 87 -17.01 9.82 10.52
C THR A 87 -15.75 10.69 10.52
N LYS A 88 -15.75 11.78 11.29
CA LYS A 88 -14.55 12.62 11.46
C LYS A 88 -13.36 11.84 12.04
N ASP A 89 -13.60 11.02 13.06
CA ASP A 89 -12.56 10.16 13.66
C ASP A 89 -11.99 9.17 12.63
N ALA A 90 -12.85 8.50 11.86
CA ALA A 90 -12.43 7.56 10.82
C ALA A 90 -11.58 8.24 9.75
N MET A 91 -11.98 9.44 9.33
CA MET A 91 -11.22 10.26 8.37
C MET A 91 -9.86 10.69 8.93
N GLN A 92 -9.79 11.06 10.22
CA GLN A 92 -8.52 11.42 10.88
C GLN A 92 -7.58 10.21 10.97
N ILE A 93 -8.11 9.02 11.32
CA ILE A 93 -7.33 7.78 11.37
C ILE A 93 -6.75 7.45 10.00
N ILE A 94 -7.57 7.51 8.94
CA ILE A 94 -7.12 7.29 7.55
C ILE A 94 -6.05 8.30 7.14
N HIS A 95 -6.28 9.59 7.43
CA HIS A 95 -5.34 10.65 7.09
C HIS A 95 -3.96 10.40 7.71
N ASP A 96 -3.90 10.10 9.01
CA ASP A 96 -2.63 9.87 9.70
C ASP A 96 -1.95 8.58 9.26
N ALA A 97 -2.73 7.56 8.90
CA ALA A 97 -2.23 6.33 8.32
C ALA A 97 -1.53 6.56 6.98
N ILE A 98 -2.15 7.30 6.07
CA ILE A 98 -1.54 7.71 4.78
C ILE A 98 -0.31 8.60 5.01
N ARG A 99 -0.40 9.54 5.95
CA ARG A 99 0.69 10.46 6.28
C ARG A 99 1.94 9.73 6.78
N ALA A 100 1.78 8.69 7.59
CA ALA A 100 2.89 7.92 8.15
C ALA A 100 3.76 7.24 7.07
N VAL A 101 3.16 6.89 5.93
CA VAL A 101 3.82 6.26 4.78
C VAL A 101 4.04 7.24 3.62
N ASN A 102 3.85 8.53 3.86
CA ASN A 102 4.22 9.55 2.89
C ASN A 102 5.76 9.58 2.72
N PRO A 103 6.31 9.59 1.50
CA PRO A 103 7.76 9.55 1.27
C PRO A 103 8.58 10.58 2.03
N TYR A 104 8.08 11.82 2.18
CA TYR A 104 8.80 12.86 2.93
C TYR A 104 8.97 12.49 4.41
N THR A 105 8.00 11.80 5.01
CA THR A 105 8.05 11.33 6.39
C THR A 105 8.85 10.02 6.51
N ALA A 106 8.57 9.07 5.61
CA ALA A 106 9.20 7.75 5.57
C ALA A 106 10.72 7.83 5.33
N ILE A 107 11.14 8.68 4.40
CA ILE A 107 12.56 8.91 4.10
C ILE A 107 13.17 9.86 5.13
N GLY A 108 12.51 10.98 5.44
CA GLY A 108 13.13 12.04 6.25
C GLY A 108 13.50 11.66 7.69
N SER A 109 12.83 10.68 8.29
CA SER A 109 13.16 10.21 9.65
C SER A 109 14.40 9.31 9.71
N ASN A 110 14.78 8.72 8.57
CA ASN A 110 15.68 7.57 8.49
C ASN A 110 16.79 7.75 7.44
N PHE A 111 16.74 8.82 6.66
CA PHE A 111 17.69 9.15 5.61
C PHE A 111 18.05 10.62 5.78
N VAL A 112 19.27 10.89 6.27
CA VAL A 112 19.71 12.24 6.63
C VAL A 112 21.18 12.42 6.32
N ARG A 113 21.54 13.55 5.72
CA ARG A 113 22.94 13.97 5.62
C ARG A 113 23.30 14.82 6.84
N VAL A 114 24.28 14.37 7.61
CA VAL A 114 24.86 15.12 8.73
C VAL A 114 26.29 15.46 8.35
N ASN A 115 26.58 16.75 8.13
CA ASN A 115 27.83 17.23 7.56
C ASN A 115 28.11 16.55 6.20
N ASP A 116 29.20 15.79 6.14
CA ASP A 116 29.67 15.08 4.96
C ASP A 116 29.37 13.57 5.04
N THR A 117 28.48 13.13 5.93
CA THR A 117 28.07 11.72 6.00
C THR A 117 26.58 11.60 5.76
N LEU A 118 26.21 10.87 4.70
CA LEU A 118 24.83 10.41 4.48
C LEU A 118 24.57 9.17 5.33
N LYS A 119 23.59 9.26 6.22
CA LYS A 119 23.16 8.20 7.11
C LYS A 119 21.81 7.66 6.69
N ILE A 120 21.72 6.34 6.59
CA ILE A 120 20.48 5.64 6.25
C ILE A 120 20.25 4.56 7.29
N THR A 121 19.17 4.67 8.06
CA THR A 121 18.88 3.81 9.21
C THR A 121 17.49 3.22 9.08
N ASN A 122 17.35 1.92 9.27
CA ASN A 122 16.05 1.30 9.52
C ASN A 122 16.16 0.34 10.72
N LYS A 123 15.13 -0.47 10.97
CA LYS A 123 15.13 -1.43 12.09
C LYS A 123 16.23 -2.50 11.97
N GLU A 124 16.79 -2.73 10.79
CA GLU A 124 17.68 -3.85 10.47
C GLU A 124 19.11 -3.41 10.11
N GLN A 125 19.28 -2.19 9.60
CA GLN A 125 20.49 -1.71 8.95
C GLN A 125 20.79 -0.27 9.35
N GLN A 126 22.07 0.01 9.53
CA GLN A 126 22.62 1.36 9.62
C GLN A 126 23.74 1.47 8.59
N LEU A 127 23.54 2.33 7.60
CA LEU A 127 24.48 2.59 6.51
C LEU A 127 24.99 4.02 6.64
N GLU A 128 26.29 4.19 6.38
CA GLU A 128 26.95 5.49 6.38
C GLU A 128 27.80 5.60 5.11
N TYR A 129 27.68 6.74 4.42
CA TYR A 129 28.38 7.03 3.17
C TYR A 129 29.03 8.42 3.26
N ASN A 130 30.35 8.52 3.11
CA ASN A 130 31.03 9.81 3.23
C ASN A 130 31.08 10.55 1.89
N LEU A 131 30.47 11.73 1.86
CA LEU A 131 30.31 12.60 0.71
C LEU A 131 31.09 13.90 0.98
N PRO A 132 32.12 14.26 0.19
CA PRO A 132 32.47 13.72 -1.12
C PRO A 132 33.67 12.75 -1.09
N GLU A 133 34.15 12.35 0.08
CA GLU A 133 35.41 11.58 0.20
C GLU A 133 35.36 10.24 -0.56
N ASP A 134 34.29 9.48 -0.36
CA ASP A 134 34.12 8.16 -0.97
C ASP A 134 33.51 8.23 -2.37
N TYR A 135 32.85 9.35 -2.72
CA TYR A 135 32.02 9.45 -3.93
C TYR A 135 32.20 10.77 -4.69
N ASP A 136 32.29 10.65 -6.02
CA ASP A 136 32.46 11.76 -6.93
C ASP A 136 31.12 12.31 -7.45
N GLU A 137 30.07 11.49 -7.47
CA GLU A 137 28.71 11.90 -7.87
C GLU A 137 27.61 11.05 -7.23
N ILE A 138 26.40 11.61 -7.20
CA ILE A 138 25.17 10.93 -6.81
C ILE A 138 24.25 10.83 -8.03
N VAL A 139 23.78 9.61 -8.29
CA VAL A 139 22.79 9.35 -9.34
C VAL A 139 21.48 8.93 -8.68
N ILE A 140 20.42 9.71 -8.85
CA ILE A 140 19.09 9.39 -8.33
C ILE A 140 18.25 8.84 -9.48
N VAL A 141 17.81 7.60 -9.36
CA VAL A 141 16.85 7.00 -10.29
C VAL A 141 15.59 6.60 -9.55
N ALA A 142 14.42 6.87 -10.13
CA ALA A 142 13.17 6.54 -9.47
C ALA A 142 12.10 6.09 -10.45
N PHE A 143 11.28 5.11 -10.05
CA PHE A 143 10.14 4.66 -10.84
C PHE A 143 9.02 4.09 -9.98
N GLY A 144 7.78 4.40 -10.34
CA GLY A 144 6.58 4.04 -9.57
C GLY A 144 5.64 5.24 -9.36
N LYS A 145 4.48 5.01 -8.74
CA LYS A 145 3.47 6.06 -8.44
C LYS A 145 3.97 7.12 -7.45
N ALA A 146 4.84 6.76 -6.52
CA ALA A 146 5.42 7.66 -5.50
C ALA A 146 6.86 8.10 -5.83
N SER A 147 7.36 7.77 -7.03
CA SER A 147 8.77 7.95 -7.39
C SER A 147 9.24 9.40 -7.34
N THR A 148 8.37 10.34 -7.73
CA THR A 148 8.62 11.78 -7.71
C THR A 148 8.77 12.28 -6.28
N SER A 149 7.78 12.02 -5.43
CA SER A 149 7.82 12.42 -4.02
C SER A 149 9.00 11.77 -3.28
N MET A 150 9.33 10.51 -3.58
CA MET A 150 10.51 9.84 -3.01
C MET A 150 11.81 10.52 -3.47
N ALA A 151 12.00 10.74 -4.77
CA ALA A 151 13.20 11.39 -5.29
C ALA A 151 13.36 12.82 -4.75
N THR A 152 12.26 13.59 -4.68
CA THR A 152 12.26 14.93 -4.10
C THR A 152 12.61 14.91 -2.61
N ALA A 153 12.07 13.97 -1.84
CA ALA A 153 12.44 13.80 -0.43
C ALA A 153 13.93 13.47 -0.27
N VAL A 154 14.48 12.56 -1.09
CA VAL A 154 15.93 12.25 -1.10
C VAL A 154 16.75 13.50 -1.39
N VAL A 155 16.42 14.25 -2.46
CA VAL A 155 17.12 15.49 -2.81
C VAL A 155 17.14 16.47 -1.64
N GLN A 156 16.00 16.69 -0.99
CA GLN A 156 15.89 17.62 0.15
C GLN A 156 16.71 17.18 1.37
N GLN A 157 16.90 15.87 1.58
CA GLN A 157 17.71 15.35 2.68
C GLN A 157 19.21 15.38 2.39
N ILE A 158 19.62 15.27 1.12
CA ILE A 158 21.04 15.38 0.71
C ILE A 158 21.46 16.84 0.58
N PHE A 159 20.57 17.69 0.06
CA PHE A 159 20.81 19.09 -0.26
C PHE A 159 19.79 19.99 0.45
N PRO A 160 19.82 20.09 1.79
CA PRO A 160 18.88 20.93 2.52
C PRO A 160 19.07 22.40 2.12
N LYS A 161 17.96 23.10 1.82
CA LYS A 161 18.00 24.56 1.56
C LYS A 161 18.55 25.27 2.81
N ILE A 162 19.68 25.96 2.66
CA ILE A 162 20.19 26.86 3.71
C ILE A 162 19.12 27.96 3.89
N LYS A 163 18.50 28.02 5.06
CA LYS A 163 17.63 29.14 5.41
C LYS A 163 18.52 30.37 5.60
N ASN A 164 18.59 31.24 4.60
CA ASN A 164 19.23 32.54 4.68
C ASN A 164 18.50 33.40 5.72
N ASN A 165 18.92 33.33 6.99
CA ASN A 165 18.72 34.42 7.92
C ASN A 165 19.74 35.51 7.60
N GLY A 166 19.39 36.35 6.62
CA GLY A 166 19.68 37.79 6.59
C GLY A 166 21.10 38.34 6.53
N ASP A 167 22.17 37.62 6.90
CA ASP A 167 23.52 38.20 6.95
C ASP A 167 24.59 37.12 6.84
N CYS A 168 25.04 36.80 5.62
CA CYS A 168 26.44 36.53 5.30
C CYS A 168 26.63 36.26 3.81
N ASP A 169 27.79 36.73 3.32
CA ASP A 169 28.27 36.72 1.95
C ASP A 169 28.01 35.44 1.15
N ASP A 170 27.72 35.68 -0.12
CA ASP A 170 27.62 34.79 -1.28
C ASP A 170 28.96 34.08 -1.63
N SER A 171 29.72 33.67 -0.62
CA SER A 171 31.02 33.01 -0.79
C SER A 171 31.42 32.04 0.35
N THR A 172 30.49 31.67 1.26
CA THR A 172 30.75 30.65 2.30
C THR A 172 29.73 29.50 2.37
N SER A 173 29.09 29.15 1.24
CA SER A 173 28.33 27.88 1.09
C SER A 173 29.26 26.68 0.89
N SER A 174 30.26 26.52 1.77
CA SER A 174 31.23 25.43 1.77
C SER A 174 30.68 24.21 2.51
N GLY A 175 29.68 23.55 1.92
CA GLY A 175 29.28 22.18 2.24
C GLY A 175 29.35 21.37 0.95
N HIS A 176 30.51 20.75 0.69
CA HIS A 176 30.88 19.98 -0.50
C HIS A 176 29.75 19.62 -1.48
N ASN A 177 29.74 20.34 -2.60
CA ASN A 177 28.75 20.27 -3.68
C ASN A 177 29.03 19.04 -4.57
N ILE A 178 28.70 17.84 -4.07
CA ILE A 178 28.75 16.62 -4.86
C ILE A 178 27.71 16.70 -6.00
N PRO A 179 28.12 16.54 -7.28
CA PRO A 179 27.19 16.55 -8.40
C PRO A 179 26.05 15.55 -8.23
N CYS A 180 24.82 16.00 -8.53
CA CYS A 180 23.63 15.17 -8.56
C CYS A 180 23.03 15.19 -9.97
N ARG A 181 22.57 14.02 -10.43
CA ARG A 181 21.86 13.83 -11.70
C ARG A 181 20.87 12.68 -11.56
N GLY A 182 19.90 12.59 -12.46
CA GLY A 182 18.96 11.49 -12.34
C GLY A 182 17.87 11.40 -13.40
N VAL A 183 17.11 10.32 -13.31
CA VAL A 183 15.91 10.07 -14.11
C VAL A 183 14.80 9.54 -13.21
N VAL A 184 13.66 10.22 -13.22
CA VAL A 184 12.46 9.86 -12.47
C VAL A 184 11.34 9.53 -13.46
N ILE A 185 10.64 8.42 -13.23
CA ILE A 185 9.51 7.97 -14.06
C ILE A 185 8.29 7.79 -13.16
N CYS A 186 7.20 8.50 -13.43
CA CYS A 186 5.97 8.38 -12.64
C CYS A 186 4.74 8.24 -13.54
N LYS A 187 3.59 7.98 -12.91
CA LYS A 187 2.29 7.97 -13.59
C LYS A 187 1.89 9.39 -14.02
N ASP A 188 1.09 9.49 -15.08
CA ASP A 188 0.43 10.72 -15.49
C ASP A 188 -0.23 11.46 -14.31
N GLU A 189 -0.04 12.77 -14.25
CA GLU A 189 -0.61 13.70 -13.25
C GLU A 189 -0.08 13.51 -11.82
N HIS A 190 1.04 12.79 -11.65
CA HIS A 190 1.67 12.55 -10.33
C HIS A 190 2.92 13.41 -10.08
N ILE A 191 3.24 14.36 -10.97
CA ILE A 191 4.30 15.36 -10.74
C ILE A 191 3.68 16.69 -10.36
N THR A 192 3.91 17.14 -9.12
CA THR A 192 3.55 18.51 -8.74
C THR A 192 4.53 19.53 -9.33
N ALA A 193 4.09 20.79 -9.49
CA ALA A 193 4.96 21.87 -9.98
C ALA A 193 6.21 22.05 -9.10
N ASN A 194 6.05 21.97 -7.77
CA ASN A 194 7.14 22.07 -6.81
C ASN A 194 8.12 20.89 -6.91
N GLU A 195 7.64 19.64 -7.06
CA GLU A 195 8.52 18.49 -7.26
C GLU A 195 9.32 18.62 -8.56
N ARG A 196 8.68 19.06 -9.64
CA ARG A 196 9.36 19.30 -10.93
C ARG A 196 10.47 20.34 -10.80
N GLU A 197 10.20 21.45 -10.13
CA GLU A 197 11.19 22.49 -9.86
C GLU A 197 12.37 21.94 -9.07
N VAL A 198 12.12 21.31 -7.92
CA VAL A 198 13.20 20.76 -7.06
C VAL A 198 14.06 19.74 -7.80
N LEU A 199 13.46 18.83 -8.59
CA LEU A 199 14.20 17.82 -9.34
C LEU A 199 15.04 18.47 -10.46
N THR A 200 14.46 19.42 -11.21
CA THR A 200 15.14 20.08 -12.33
C THR A 200 16.33 20.92 -11.85
N ASP A 201 16.18 21.62 -10.72
CA ASP A 201 17.25 22.41 -10.10
C ASP A 201 18.48 21.57 -9.74
N HIS A 202 18.30 20.27 -9.53
CA HIS A 202 19.36 19.32 -9.20
C HIS A 202 19.75 18.40 -10.38
N GLY A 203 19.39 18.77 -11.62
CA GLY A 203 19.78 18.02 -12.82
C GLY A 203 19.10 16.66 -12.95
N ILE A 204 17.91 16.48 -12.36
CA ILE A 204 17.12 15.25 -12.42
C ILE A 204 15.97 15.45 -13.40
N GLU A 205 15.91 14.60 -14.42
CA GLU A 205 14.86 14.63 -15.44
C GLU A 205 13.65 13.82 -14.98
N ALA A 206 12.45 14.39 -15.02
CA ALA A 206 11.22 13.72 -14.61
C ALA A 206 10.27 13.47 -15.80
N TYR A 207 9.80 12.23 -15.93
CA TYR A 207 8.98 11.74 -17.03
C TYR A 207 7.65 11.16 -16.52
N GLU A 208 6.56 11.50 -17.20
CA GLU A 208 5.24 10.90 -16.97
C GLU A 208 4.95 9.86 -18.05
N ALA A 209 4.41 8.71 -17.63
CA ALA A 209 4.07 7.59 -18.49
C ALA A 209 2.77 6.89 -18.06
N SER A 210 2.22 6.07 -18.97
CA SER A 210 0.97 5.36 -18.75
C SER A 210 1.11 4.21 -17.73
N HIS A 211 0.10 4.06 -16.88
CA HIS A 211 -0.09 2.96 -15.94
C HIS A 211 -1.60 2.65 -15.85
N PRO A 212 -2.05 1.38 -15.88
CA PRO A 212 -1.27 0.16 -15.63
C PRO A 212 -0.64 -0.50 -16.87
N VAL A 213 -0.98 -0.07 -18.08
CA VAL A 213 -0.40 -0.61 -19.32
C VAL A 213 0.74 0.31 -19.79
N PRO A 214 1.96 -0.22 -19.99
CA PRO A 214 3.12 0.59 -20.39
C PRO A 214 2.93 1.15 -21.80
N ASP A 215 3.44 2.35 -22.05
CA ASP A 215 3.42 2.99 -23.38
C ASP A 215 4.84 3.33 -23.87
N ALA A 216 4.94 3.99 -25.02
CA ALA A 216 6.23 4.40 -25.59
C ALA A 216 7.01 5.35 -24.66
N ARG A 217 6.32 6.14 -23.82
CA ARG A 217 6.96 7.03 -22.85
C ARG A 217 7.60 6.21 -21.73
N SER A 218 6.94 5.15 -21.24
CA SER A 218 7.54 4.20 -20.30
C SER A 218 8.84 3.62 -20.84
N SER A 219 8.83 3.13 -22.09
CA SER A 219 10.02 2.51 -22.70
C SER A 219 11.15 3.49 -22.98
N ASN A 220 10.85 4.70 -23.45
CA ASN A 220 11.87 5.72 -23.71
C ASN A 220 12.49 6.24 -22.42
N ALA A 221 11.69 6.44 -21.36
CA ALA A 221 12.19 6.88 -20.07
C ALA A 221 13.02 5.78 -19.39
N ALA A 222 12.62 4.52 -19.50
CA ALA A 222 13.39 3.39 -18.98
C ALA A 222 14.74 3.23 -19.69
N ASP A 223 14.81 3.46 -21.01
CA ASP A 223 16.05 3.47 -21.79
C ASP A 223 17.01 4.57 -21.29
N LYS A 224 16.50 5.80 -21.10
CA LYS A 224 17.27 6.92 -20.52
C LYS A 224 17.76 6.61 -19.11
N LEU A 225 16.93 6.01 -18.27
CA LEU A 225 17.31 5.62 -16.91
C LEU A 225 18.46 4.60 -16.93
N LEU A 226 18.34 3.55 -17.74
CA LEU A 226 19.38 2.53 -17.90
C LEU A 226 20.68 3.13 -18.46
N GLN A 227 20.58 4.05 -19.42
CA GLN A 227 21.75 4.78 -19.94
C GLN A 227 22.38 5.68 -18.87
N MET A 228 21.58 6.36 -18.04
CA MET A 228 22.06 7.23 -16.97
C MET A 228 22.91 6.46 -15.96
N VAL A 229 22.46 5.27 -15.53
CA VAL A 229 23.21 4.48 -14.55
C VAL A 229 24.42 3.78 -15.18
N SER A 230 24.28 3.21 -16.38
CA SER A 230 25.36 2.45 -17.01
C SER A 230 26.52 3.32 -17.51
N SER A 231 26.24 4.53 -18.01
CA SER A 231 27.28 5.47 -18.44
C SER A 231 28.06 6.10 -17.27
N ARG A 232 27.60 5.89 -16.03
CA ARG A 232 28.16 6.47 -14.79
C ARG A 232 28.61 5.41 -13.79
N ALA A 233 28.63 4.15 -14.23
CA ALA A 233 29.02 3.03 -13.40
C ALA A 233 30.48 3.18 -12.95
N SER A 234 30.70 3.34 -11.65
CA SER A 234 32.02 3.57 -11.05
C SER A 234 31.97 3.24 -9.55
N PRO A 235 33.04 2.68 -8.95
CA PRO A 235 33.08 2.44 -7.50
C PRO A 235 32.89 3.73 -6.66
N ARG A 236 33.12 4.90 -7.27
CA ARG A 236 32.96 6.23 -6.68
C ARG A 236 31.63 6.91 -7.05
N THR A 237 30.67 6.18 -7.61
CA THR A 237 29.31 6.66 -7.83
C THR A 237 28.36 6.05 -6.81
N LEU A 238 27.57 6.89 -6.13
CA LEU A 238 26.48 6.45 -5.28
C LEU A 238 25.16 6.54 -6.05
N VAL A 239 24.52 5.41 -6.30
CA VAL A 239 23.21 5.34 -6.94
C VAL A 239 22.14 5.19 -5.87
N ILE A 240 21.17 6.10 -5.84
CA ILE A 240 19.98 5.99 -4.99
C ILE A 240 18.79 5.65 -5.88
N CYS A 241 18.21 4.47 -5.68
CA CYS A 241 17.08 3.97 -6.44
C CYS A 241 15.78 4.06 -5.63
N CYS A 242 14.84 4.92 -6.02
CA CYS A 242 13.54 5.02 -5.37
C CYS A 242 12.50 4.18 -6.11
N ILE A 243 12.02 3.11 -5.49
CA ILE A 243 11.11 2.15 -6.11
C ILE A 243 9.78 2.19 -5.35
N SER A 244 8.68 2.34 -6.08
CA SER A 244 7.34 2.20 -5.50
C SER A 244 6.41 1.38 -6.39
N GLY A 245 5.20 1.14 -5.89
CA GLY A 245 4.12 0.52 -6.64
C GLY A 245 3.90 1.07 -8.04
N GLY A 246 3.50 0.20 -8.98
CA GLY A 246 3.37 0.50 -10.41
C GLY A 246 4.68 0.48 -11.22
N GLY A 247 5.82 0.25 -10.56
CA GLY A 247 7.14 0.23 -11.19
C GLY A 247 7.28 -0.74 -12.37
N SER A 248 6.62 -1.90 -12.35
CA SER A 248 6.68 -2.87 -13.45
C SER A 248 6.20 -2.32 -14.79
N SER A 249 5.22 -1.41 -14.77
CA SER A 249 4.66 -0.77 -15.97
C SER A 249 5.39 0.52 -16.33
N LEU A 250 5.75 1.33 -15.34
CA LEU A 250 6.44 2.60 -15.56
C LEU A 250 7.90 2.40 -16.01
N PHE A 251 8.60 1.43 -15.44
CA PHE A 251 9.95 1.02 -15.84
C PHE A 251 9.88 -0.25 -16.69
N CYS A 252 9.52 -0.06 -17.96
CA CYS A 252 9.28 -1.14 -18.93
C CYS A 252 10.16 -0.95 -20.16
N ARG A 253 11.26 -1.70 -20.27
CA ARG A 253 12.17 -1.67 -21.42
C ARG A 253 12.27 -3.06 -22.04
N PRO A 254 11.75 -3.30 -23.25
CA PRO A 254 11.90 -4.59 -23.93
C PRO A 254 13.35 -4.95 -24.20
N THR A 255 13.73 -6.20 -23.97
CA THR A 255 15.05 -6.74 -24.35
C THR A 255 15.09 -6.99 -25.86
N PRO A 256 16.01 -6.36 -26.63
CA PRO A 256 16.11 -6.62 -28.06
C PRO A 256 16.26 -8.11 -28.37
N PRO A 257 15.59 -8.63 -29.42
CA PRO A 257 14.85 -7.91 -30.45
C PRO A 257 13.36 -7.65 -30.14
N LEU A 258 12.92 -7.82 -28.88
CA LEU A 258 11.51 -7.59 -28.51
C LEU A 258 11.11 -6.12 -28.67
N THR A 259 9.84 -5.92 -29.02
CA THR A 259 9.18 -4.61 -29.05
C THR A 259 8.30 -4.42 -27.81
N LEU A 260 7.87 -3.18 -27.56
CA LEU A 260 6.88 -2.90 -26.53
C LEU A 260 5.55 -3.60 -26.80
N GLN A 261 5.17 -3.71 -28.07
CA GLN A 261 3.94 -4.40 -28.48
C GLN A 261 4.00 -5.89 -28.13
N ASP A 262 5.17 -6.54 -28.28
CA ASP A 262 5.35 -7.93 -27.87
C ASP A 262 5.10 -8.10 -26.37
N LEU A 263 5.64 -7.21 -25.53
CA LEU A 263 5.43 -7.24 -24.07
C LEU A 263 3.97 -7.00 -23.68
N GLN A 264 3.31 -6.05 -24.34
CA GLN A 264 1.88 -5.78 -24.11
C GLN A 264 1.03 -7.02 -24.47
N GLN A 265 1.35 -7.69 -25.58
CA GLN A 265 0.67 -8.93 -25.97
C GLN A 265 0.94 -10.06 -24.97
N VAL A 266 2.20 -10.25 -24.55
CA VAL A 266 2.56 -11.21 -23.49
C VAL A 266 1.69 -10.95 -22.27
N ASN A 267 1.72 -9.73 -21.73
CA ASN A 267 0.97 -9.38 -20.52
C ASN A 267 -0.53 -9.66 -20.65
N SER A 268 -1.12 -9.33 -21.80
CA SER A 268 -2.54 -9.57 -22.09
C SER A 268 -2.85 -11.07 -22.12
N VAL A 269 -1.99 -11.88 -22.71
CA VAL A 269 -2.14 -13.34 -22.75
C VAL A 269 -1.99 -13.94 -21.36
N LEU A 270 -1.00 -13.54 -20.56
CA LEU A 270 -0.81 -14.11 -19.22
C LEU A 270 -2.02 -13.80 -18.31
N LEU A 271 -2.51 -12.55 -18.33
CA LEU A 271 -3.70 -12.15 -17.58
C LEU A 271 -4.95 -12.93 -18.04
N ALA A 272 -5.15 -13.10 -19.35
CA ALA A 272 -6.30 -13.84 -19.89
C ALA A 272 -6.29 -15.34 -19.54
N ASN A 273 -5.14 -15.90 -19.12
CA ASN A 273 -5.03 -17.28 -18.65
C ASN A 273 -5.04 -17.39 -17.12
N GLY A 274 -5.34 -16.29 -16.41
CA GLY A 274 -5.49 -16.29 -14.94
C GLY A 274 -4.20 -16.57 -14.18
N MET A 275 -3.05 -16.25 -14.78
CA MET A 275 -1.76 -16.48 -14.14
C MET A 275 -1.56 -15.55 -12.95
N ASP A 276 -0.93 -16.08 -11.91
CA ASP A 276 -0.57 -15.27 -10.75
C ASP A 276 0.62 -14.34 -11.05
N ILE A 277 0.81 -13.35 -10.18
CA ILE A 277 1.86 -12.33 -10.34
C ILE A 277 3.27 -12.93 -10.26
N GLN A 278 3.47 -14.02 -9.51
CA GLN A 278 4.77 -14.65 -9.35
C GLN A 278 5.20 -15.32 -10.65
N GLU A 279 4.33 -16.13 -11.25
CA GLU A 279 4.56 -16.78 -12.54
C GLU A 279 4.71 -15.76 -13.67
N MET A 280 3.91 -14.69 -13.67
CA MET A 280 4.05 -13.61 -14.63
C MET A 280 5.43 -12.93 -14.52
N ASN A 281 5.91 -12.70 -13.30
CA ASN A 281 7.20 -12.06 -13.07
C ASN A 281 8.38 -12.93 -13.50
N VAL A 282 8.27 -14.27 -13.42
CA VAL A 282 9.29 -15.17 -13.99
C VAL A 282 9.53 -14.85 -15.46
N LEU A 283 8.46 -14.68 -16.26
CA LEU A 283 8.59 -14.32 -17.66
C LEU A 283 9.07 -12.88 -17.85
N ARG A 284 8.47 -11.90 -17.15
CA ARG A 284 8.84 -10.47 -17.28
C ARG A 284 10.31 -10.20 -17.01
N LYS A 285 10.89 -10.81 -15.96
CA LYS A 285 12.31 -10.66 -15.62
C LYS A 285 13.26 -11.03 -16.78
N ARG A 286 12.83 -11.89 -17.71
CA ARG A 286 13.62 -12.36 -18.86
C ARG A 286 13.37 -11.60 -20.17
N LEU A 287 12.18 -11.04 -20.31
CA LEU A 287 11.75 -10.34 -21.52
C LEU A 287 12.07 -8.83 -21.46
N GLU A 288 12.39 -8.32 -20.27
CA GLU A 288 12.58 -6.90 -20.04
C GLU A 288 13.94 -6.59 -19.42
N GLN A 289 14.53 -5.48 -19.83
CA GLN A 289 15.76 -4.94 -19.25
C GLN A 289 15.46 -4.33 -17.88
N GLY A 290 16.48 -4.33 -17.01
CA GLY A 290 16.41 -3.72 -15.68
C GLY A 290 15.66 -4.54 -14.61
N LYS A 291 14.83 -5.52 -15.00
CA LYS A 291 14.13 -6.43 -14.06
C LYS A 291 15.02 -7.60 -13.62
N GLY A 292 14.71 -8.24 -12.48
CA GLY A 292 15.43 -9.40 -11.96
C GLY A 292 16.91 -9.13 -11.71
N GLY A 293 17.22 -8.11 -10.91
CA GLY A 293 18.59 -7.72 -10.55
C GLY A 293 19.36 -6.97 -11.64
N ARG A 294 18.81 -6.84 -12.85
CA ARG A 294 19.51 -6.23 -13.99
C ARG A 294 19.71 -4.72 -13.85
N LEU A 295 18.89 -4.01 -13.07
CA LEU A 295 19.16 -2.60 -12.79
C LEU A 295 20.39 -2.46 -11.88
N ALA A 296 20.48 -3.29 -10.84
CA ALA A 296 21.70 -3.34 -10.03
C ALA A 296 22.93 -3.69 -10.89
N ALA A 297 22.80 -4.68 -11.80
CA ALA A 297 23.88 -5.04 -12.73
C ALA A 297 24.27 -3.87 -13.65
N ALA A 298 23.31 -3.09 -14.13
CA ALA A 298 23.59 -1.90 -14.94
C ALA A 298 24.31 -0.79 -14.17
N CYS A 299 24.19 -0.77 -12.83
CA CYS A 299 24.94 0.15 -11.97
C CYS A 299 26.34 -0.35 -11.63
N PHE A 300 26.66 -1.64 -11.77
CA PHE A 300 27.92 -2.22 -11.31
C PHE A 300 29.12 -1.59 -12.07
N PRO A 301 30.19 -1.14 -11.38
CA PRO A 301 30.56 -1.42 -9.99
C PRO A 301 30.12 -0.40 -8.92
N SER A 302 29.19 0.51 -9.22
CA SER A 302 28.69 1.52 -8.27
C SER A 302 28.03 0.92 -7.03
N HIS A 303 28.01 1.71 -5.95
CA HIS A 303 27.22 1.41 -4.76
C HIS A 303 25.76 1.80 -5.02
N VAL A 304 24.82 0.90 -4.69
CA VAL A 304 23.39 1.10 -4.91
C VAL A 304 22.65 1.04 -3.58
N VAL A 305 21.85 2.06 -3.29
CA VAL A 305 20.87 2.05 -2.20
C VAL A 305 19.48 2.14 -2.81
N ALA A 306 18.71 1.05 -2.75
CA ALA A 306 17.31 1.03 -3.14
C ALA A 306 16.42 1.37 -1.94
N LEU A 307 15.72 2.50 -2.02
CA LEU A 307 14.64 2.88 -1.10
C LEU A 307 13.32 2.40 -1.69
N ILE A 308 12.63 1.51 -0.99
CA ILE A 308 11.49 0.76 -1.52
C ILE A 308 10.25 1.11 -0.70
N LEU A 309 9.18 1.48 -1.40
CA LEU A 309 7.85 1.68 -0.84
C LEU A 309 6.92 0.62 -1.42
N SER A 310 6.59 -0.38 -0.58
CA SER A 310 5.91 -1.59 -1.02
C SER A 310 4.40 -1.43 -1.02
N ASP A 311 3.80 -1.71 -2.18
CA ASP A 311 2.36 -1.96 -2.36
C ASP A 311 2.04 -3.45 -2.51
N VAL A 312 3.01 -4.34 -2.29
CA VAL A 312 2.84 -5.79 -2.43
C VAL A 312 2.69 -6.43 -1.07
N ILE A 313 1.65 -7.23 -0.91
CA ILE A 313 1.36 -7.97 0.33
C ILE A 313 2.55 -8.87 0.72
N GLY A 314 2.95 -8.81 1.99
CA GLY A 314 4.10 -9.53 2.55
C GLY A 314 5.47 -8.92 2.20
N ASP A 315 5.52 -7.82 1.46
CA ASP A 315 6.73 -7.10 1.05
C ASP A 315 7.85 -7.92 0.34
N PRO A 316 7.54 -8.91 -0.53
CA PRO A 316 8.56 -9.68 -1.23
C PRO A 316 9.30 -8.80 -2.27
N LEU A 317 10.55 -8.47 -1.97
CA LEU A 317 11.36 -7.54 -2.78
C LEU A 317 11.53 -7.98 -4.24
N ASP A 318 11.50 -9.28 -4.52
CA ASP A 318 11.65 -9.82 -5.87
C ASP A 318 10.38 -9.68 -6.74
N LEU A 319 9.23 -9.42 -6.11
CA LEU A 319 7.97 -9.13 -6.80
C LEU A 319 7.76 -7.63 -6.97
N ILE A 320 8.20 -6.80 -6.02
CA ILE A 320 8.08 -5.34 -6.10
C ILE A 320 8.83 -4.83 -7.32
N ALA A 321 8.10 -4.22 -8.26
CA ALA A 321 8.62 -3.79 -9.56
C ALA A 321 9.39 -4.89 -10.34
N SER A 322 9.09 -6.17 -10.08
CA SER A 322 9.82 -7.33 -10.62
C SER A 322 11.30 -7.43 -10.19
N GLY A 323 11.61 -6.94 -8.99
CA GLY A 323 12.91 -7.13 -8.32
C GLY A 323 14.11 -6.58 -9.09
N PRO A 324 14.14 -5.29 -9.48
CA PRO A 324 15.20 -4.74 -10.32
C PRO A 324 16.58 -4.69 -9.63
N THR A 325 16.60 -4.67 -8.30
CA THR A 325 17.80 -4.51 -7.44
C THR A 325 18.05 -5.70 -6.51
N VAL A 326 17.36 -6.81 -6.72
CA VAL A 326 17.51 -8.05 -5.95
C VAL A 326 17.79 -9.24 -6.85
N PRO A 327 18.42 -10.31 -6.34
CA PRO A 327 18.61 -11.53 -7.11
C PRO A 327 17.29 -12.11 -7.61
N ASP A 328 17.31 -12.65 -8.83
CA ASP A 328 16.23 -13.46 -9.34
C ASP A 328 16.52 -14.93 -9.06
N THR A 329 15.60 -15.60 -8.35
CA THR A 329 15.74 -17.02 -8.01
C THR A 329 15.12 -17.96 -9.04
N SER A 330 14.41 -17.42 -10.04
CA SER A 330 13.86 -18.19 -11.15
C SER A 330 14.89 -18.35 -12.28
N THR A 331 14.64 -19.27 -13.22
CA THR A 331 15.52 -19.47 -14.39
C THR A 331 14.77 -19.47 -15.72
N TRP A 332 15.52 -19.46 -16.83
CA TRP A 332 14.96 -19.73 -18.17
C TRP A 332 14.15 -21.03 -18.25
N GLU A 333 14.55 -22.09 -17.55
CA GLU A 333 13.80 -23.35 -17.48
C GLU A 333 12.42 -23.17 -16.84
N ASP A 334 12.32 -22.36 -15.78
CA ASP A 334 11.03 -22.04 -15.15
C ASP A 334 10.12 -21.29 -16.13
N GLY A 335 10.66 -20.30 -16.83
CA GLY A 335 9.91 -19.58 -17.87
C GLY A 335 9.41 -20.52 -18.98
N TRP A 336 10.24 -21.47 -19.41
CA TRP A 336 9.83 -22.48 -20.39
C TRP A 336 8.77 -23.44 -19.84
N ARG A 337 8.90 -23.85 -18.58
CA ARG A 337 7.92 -24.72 -17.90
C ARG A 337 6.55 -24.05 -17.83
N ILE A 338 6.51 -22.77 -17.47
CA ILE A 338 5.27 -21.96 -17.46
C ILE A 338 4.63 -21.93 -18.85
N LEU A 339 5.43 -21.66 -19.89
CA LEU A 339 4.94 -21.66 -21.27
C LEU A 339 4.28 -23.00 -21.67
N GLN A 340 4.83 -24.14 -21.21
CA GLN A 340 4.26 -25.47 -21.44
C GLN A 340 3.01 -25.74 -20.60
N GLN A 341 3.06 -25.45 -19.30
CA GLN A 341 1.97 -25.66 -18.35
C GLN A 341 0.67 -24.99 -18.80
N TYR A 342 0.77 -23.75 -19.31
CA TYR A 342 -0.37 -22.95 -19.75
C TYR A 342 -0.66 -23.05 -21.26
N ASN A 343 0.06 -23.92 -21.99
CA ASN A 343 -0.04 -24.06 -23.45
C ASN A 343 0.02 -22.70 -24.20
N LEU A 344 1.01 -21.88 -23.85
CA LEU A 344 1.13 -20.50 -24.34
C LEU A 344 1.91 -20.39 -25.65
N LYS A 345 2.53 -21.48 -26.12
CA LYS A 345 3.43 -21.49 -27.29
C LYS A 345 2.80 -20.86 -28.53
N ASP A 346 1.53 -21.17 -28.80
CA ASP A 346 0.83 -20.68 -29.98
C ASP A 346 0.07 -19.36 -29.74
N LYS A 347 0.08 -18.86 -28.50
CA LYS A 347 -0.61 -17.62 -28.07
C LYS A 347 0.35 -16.42 -27.98
N LEU A 348 1.63 -16.68 -27.74
CA LEU A 348 2.67 -15.66 -27.59
C LEU A 348 3.35 -15.32 -28.93
N PRO A 349 3.92 -14.11 -29.06
CA PRO A 349 4.74 -13.76 -30.22
C PRO A 349 5.87 -14.77 -30.43
N LYS A 350 6.13 -15.15 -31.69
CA LYS A 350 7.19 -16.11 -32.04
C LYS A 350 8.55 -15.72 -31.46
N VAL A 351 8.88 -14.43 -31.48
CA VAL A 351 10.14 -13.91 -30.92
C VAL A 351 10.29 -14.20 -29.42
N VAL A 352 9.19 -14.14 -28.65
CA VAL A 352 9.18 -14.46 -27.21
C VAL A 352 9.42 -15.95 -26.99
N VAL A 353 8.73 -16.80 -27.76
CA VAL A 353 8.90 -18.26 -27.69
C VAL A 353 10.34 -18.67 -28.04
N ASP A 354 10.88 -18.10 -29.10
CA ASP A 354 12.26 -18.37 -29.55
C ASP A 354 13.27 -17.88 -28.49
N MET A 355 13.02 -16.73 -27.84
CA MET A 355 13.87 -16.21 -26.77
C MET A 355 13.89 -17.13 -25.55
N LEU A 356 12.72 -17.56 -25.07
CA LEU A 356 12.61 -18.51 -23.95
C LEU A 356 13.29 -19.85 -24.28
N GLN A 357 13.13 -20.34 -25.51
CA GLN A 357 13.79 -21.57 -25.95
C GLN A 357 15.32 -21.42 -26.00
N ASN A 358 15.81 -20.29 -26.52
CA ASN A 358 17.25 -20.02 -26.58
C ASN A 358 17.85 -19.85 -25.19
N GLY A 359 17.17 -19.15 -24.28
CA GLY A 359 17.57 -19.02 -22.89
C GLY A 359 17.69 -20.38 -22.19
N LYS A 360 16.66 -21.22 -22.29
CA LYS A 360 16.68 -22.60 -21.76
C LYS A 360 17.82 -23.45 -22.34
N ASN A 361 18.22 -23.19 -23.58
CA ASN A 361 19.33 -23.90 -24.22
C ASN A 361 20.71 -23.29 -23.88
N GLY A 362 20.78 -22.36 -22.93
CA GLY A 362 22.03 -21.71 -22.49
C GLY A 362 22.62 -20.73 -23.51
N ARG A 363 21.81 -20.22 -24.46
CA ARG A 363 22.28 -19.29 -25.50
C ARG A 363 22.13 -17.82 -25.12
N LEU A 364 21.37 -17.54 -24.06
CA LEU A 364 21.16 -16.20 -23.51
C LEU A 364 21.57 -16.22 -22.04
N GLU A 365 22.22 -15.14 -21.60
CA GLU A 365 22.53 -14.95 -20.19
C GLU A 365 21.24 -14.79 -19.38
N ASP A 366 21.18 -15.41 -18.20
CA ASP A 366 20.06 -15.25 -17.27
C ASP A 366 20.27 -14.02 -16.38
N SER A 367 19.36 -13.81 -15.43
CA SER A 367 19.47 -12.79 -14.39
C SER A 367 20.74 -13.01 -13.55
N PRO A 368 21.36 -11.95 -13.00
CA PRO A 368 22.47 -12.12 -12.07
C PRO A 368 22.08 -13.06 -10.92
N SER A 369 22.92 -14.06 -10.67
CA SER A 369 22.72 -15.03 -9.59
C SER A 369 22.90 -14.40 -8.22
N ALA A 370 22.33 -15.01 -7.18
CA ALA A 370 22.36 -14.45 -5.83
C ALA A 370 23.77 -14.23 -5.24
N ASP A 371 24.77 -14.95 -5.73
CA ASP A 371 26.20 -14.83 -5.38
C ASP A 371 26.95 -13.81 -6.27
N HIS A 372 26.27 -13.15 -7.21
CA HIS A 372 26.90 -12.15 -8.06
C HIS A 372 27.37 -10.94 -7.23
N PRO A 373 28.63 -10.45 -7.38
CA PRO A 373 29.21 -9.37 -6.55
C PRO A 373 28.41 -8.07 -6.52
N VAL A 374 27.57 -7.83 -7.52
CA VAL A 374 26.67 -6.67 -7.57
C VAL A 374 25.77 -6.54 -6.34
N PHE A 375 25.34 -7.66 -5.75
CA PHE A 375 24.45 -7.66 -4.60
C PHE A 375 25.19 -7.37 -3.29
N GLU A 376 26.52 -7.45 -3.27
CA GLU A 376 27.32 -6.96 -2.15
C GLU A 376 27.27 -5.43 -2.09
N ASN A 377 27.35 -4.78 -3.25
CA ASN A 377 27.29 -3.33 -3.45
C ASN A 377 25.87 -2.75 -3.43
N THR A 378 24.84 -3.60 -3.38
CA THR A 378 23.43 -3.19 -3.43
C THR A 378 22.75 -3.42 -2.09
N LYS A 379 22.21 -2.35 -1.48
CA LYS A 379 21.42 -2.41 -0.25
C LYS A 379 19.97 -2.05 -0.56
N ASN A 380 19.04 -2.89 -0.14
CA ASN A 380 17.61 -2.69 -0.34
C ASN A 380 16.96 -2.36 1.02
N ILE A 381 16.25 -1.24 1.09
CA ILE A 381 15.69 -0.69 2.32
C ILE A 381 14.21 -0.42 2.10
N LEU A 382 13.36 -1.15 2.83
CA LEU A 382 11.93 -0.88 2.87
C LEU A 382 11.68 0.36 3.74
N VAL A 383 11.28 1.47 3.11
CA VAL A 383 11.00 2.74 3.79
C VAL A 383 9.53 2.90 4.16
N GLY A 384 8.63 2.19 3.47
CA GLY A 384 7.19 2.25 3.70
C GLY A 384 6.49 0.98 3.23
N ASN A 385 5.51 0.52 3.99
CA ASN A 385 4.64 -0.62 3.66
C ASN A 385 3.28 -0.46 4.35
N ASN A 386 2.36 -1.40 4.07
CA ASN A 386 1.02 -1.37 4.62
C ASN A 386 1.01 -1.47 6.16
N ALA A 387 1.93 -2.28 6.73
CA ALA A 387 2.02 -2.49 8.16
C ALA A 387 2.32 -1.20 8.95
N LEU A 388 3.18 -0.32 8.42
CA LEU A 388 3.45 0.99 9.01
C LEU A 388 2.21 1.89 9.01
N ALA A 389 1.41 1.85 7.94
CA ALA A 389 0.18 2.62 7.87
C ALA A 389 -0.87 2.10 8.86
N VAL A 390 -1.03 0.79 8.98
CA VAL A 390 -1.91 0.14 9.97
C VAL A 390 -1.47 0.43 11.41
N GLU A 391 -0.17 0.44 11.68
CA GLU A 391 0.39 0.83 12.99
C GLU A 391 0.04 2.29 13.32
N ALA A 392 0.21 3.20 12.36
CA ALA A 392 -0.17 4.61 12.53
C ALA A 392 -1.68 4.77 12.75
N ALA A 393 -2.52 4.07 11.99
CA ALA A 393 -3.97 4.05 12.19
C ALA A 393 -4.34 3.59 13.61
N SER A 394 -3.69 2.54 14.11
CA SER A 394 -3.88 2.00 15.45
C SER A 394 -3.52 3.01 16.54
N ASN A 395 -2.41 3.72 16.37
CA ASN A 395 -1.96 4.76 17.29
C ASN A 395 -2.92 5.97 17.29
N THR A 396 -3.37 6.43 16.13
CA THR A 396 -4.36 7.51 16.02
C THR A 396 -5.69 7.09 16.64
N ALA A 397 -6.20 5.89 16.34
CA ALA A 397 -7.43 5.37 16.95
C ALA A 397 -7.36 5.35 18.48
N ARG A 398 -6.22 4.94 19.05
CA ARG A 398 -6.00 4.97 20.51
C ARG A 398 -6.03 6.38 21.08
N SER A 399 -5.41 7.35 20.38
CA SER A 399 -5.42 8.76 20.80
C SER A 399 -6.82 9.38 20.77
N LEU A 400 -7.69 8.90 19.87
CA LEU A 400 -9.10 9.28 19.77
C LEU A 400 -10.02 8.51 20.73
N GLY A 401 -9.45 7.65 21.60
CA GLY A 401 -10.19 6.95 22.65
C GLY A 401 -10.78 5.59 22.24
N TYR A 402 -10.47 5.07 21.05
CA TYR A 402 -10.87 3.74 20.63
C TYR A 402 -9.85 2.68 21.07
N ASN A 403 -10.33 1.46 21.31
CA ASN A 403 -9.48 0.29 21.48
C ASN A 403 -9.19 -0.31 20.10
N PRO A 404 -7.95 -0.23 19.57
CA PRO A 404 -7.65 -0.75 18.25
C PRO A 404 -7.56 -2.28 18.27
N VAL A 405 -8.16 -2.91 17.27
CA VAL A 405 -8.06 -4.34 16.96
C VAL A 405 -7.55 -4.46 15.53
N VAL A 406 -6.27 -4.80 15.38
CA VAL A 406 -5.66 -5.02 14.07
C VAL A 406 -5.97 -6.44 13.62
N LEU A 407 -6.69 -6.58 12.50
CA LEU A 407 -7.03 -7.89 11.93
C LEU A 407 -5.88 -8.49 11.10
N GLY A 408 -5.09 -7.62 10.48
CA GLY A 408 -3.97 -8.01 9.63
C GLY A 408 -3.57 -6.87 8.68
N THR A 409 -2.46 -7.08 8.00
CA THR A 409 -1.86 -6.19 6.98
C THR A 409 -1.83 -6.86 5.60
N GLU A 410 -2.43 -8.04 5.50
CA GLU A 410 -2.41 -8.94 4.35
C GLU A 410 -3.83 -9.42 4.02
N ILE A 411 -4.83 -8.56 4.23
CA ILE A 411 -6.22 -8.91 3.92
C ILE A 411 -6.41 -8.92 2.40
N GLU A 412 -6.70 -10.09 1.87
CA GLU A 412 -7.03 -10.32 0.47
C GLU A 412 -8.42 -10.96 0.34
N GLY A 413 -9.00 -10.87 -0.86
CA GLY A 413 -10.28 -11.48 -1.19
C GLY A 413 -11.27 -10.50 -1.81
N GLU A 414 -12.46 -11.00 -2.14
CA GLU A 414 -13.49 -10.20 -2.79
C GLU A 414 -14.02 -9.11 -1.84
N ALA A 415 -13.97 -7.85 -2.29
CA ALA A 415 -14.26 -6.66 -1.49
C ALA A 415 -15.60 -6.74 -0.72
N LYS A 416 -16.67 -7.19 -1.39
CA LYS A 416 -18.00 -7.34 -0.79
C LYS A 416 -18.06 -8.43 0.30
N GLU A 417 -17.25 -9.47 0.21
CA GLU A 417 -17.22 -10.55 1.21
C GLU A 417 -16.43 -10.12 2.45
N ILE A 418 -15.35 -9.36 2.26
CA ILE A 418 -14.61 -8.75 3.37
C ILE A 418 -15.49 -7.76 4.14
N ALA A 419 -16.33 -6.98 3.45
CA ALA A 419 -17.32 -6.12 4.08
C ALA A 419 -18.30 -6.90 4.98
N ASN A 420 -18.74 -8.09 4.55
CA ASN A 420 -19.61 -8.97 5.34
C ASN A 420 -18.92 -9.43 6.63
N VAL A 421 -17.62 -9.72 6.59
CA VAL A 421 -16.84 -10.09 7.77
C VAL A 421 -16.77 -8.93 8.76
N TYR A 422 -16.38 -7.73 8.30
CA TYR A 422 -16.22 -6.56 9.18
C TYR A 422 -17.53 -6.16 9.86
N THR A 423 -18.63 -6.14 9.10
CA THR A 423 -19.96 -5.80 9.64
C THR A 423 -20.53 -6.89 10.54
N ALA A 424 -20.23 -8.17 10.30
CA ALA A 424 -20.58 -9.26 11.23
C ALA A 424 -19.84 -9.13 12.56
N MET A 425 -18.55 -8.78 12.54
CA MET A 425 -17.78 -8.51 13.76
C MET A 425 -18.36 -7.30 14.52
N ALA A 426 -18.70 -6.22 13.82
CA ALA A 426 -19.34 -5.05 14.43
C ALA A 426 -20.67 -5.40 15.10
N SER A 427 -21.53 -6.18 14.42
CA SER A 427 -22.79 -6.68 14.95
C SER A 427 -22.59 -7.50 16.23
N TYR A 428 -21.64 -8.44 16.21
CA TYR A 428 -21.31 -9.25 17.37
C TYR A 428 -20.88 -8.40 18.57
N LEU A 429 -19.99 -7.43 18.36
CA LEU A 429 -19.47 -6.56 19.43
C LEU A 429 -20.57 -5.67 20.03
N GLN A 430 -21.47 -5.13 19.22
CA GLN A 430 -22.62 -4.39 19.74
C GLN A 430 -23.55 -5.27 20.57
N ASN A 431 -23.91 -6.45 20.05
CA ASN A 431 -24.85 -7.35 20.72
C ASN A 431 -24.28 -7.90 22.04
N ALA A 432 -22.99 -8.25 22.06
CA ALA A 432 -22.30 -8.70 23.26
C ALA A 432 -22.26 -7.61 24.35
N PHE A 433 -22.08 -6.34 23.96
CA PHE A 433 -22.08 -5.22 24.90
C PHE A 433 -23.48 -4.96 25.48
N SER A 434 -24.53 -4.94 24.65
CA SER A 434 -25.92 -4.71 25.09
C SER A 434 -26.45 -5.78 26.06
N GLN A 435 -26.00 -7.03 25.94
CA GLN A 435 -26.39 -8.10 26.87
C GLN A 435 -25.74 -7.96 28.25
N LYS A 436 -24.59 -7.29 28.34
CA LYS A 436 -23.87 -7.05 29.60
C LYS A 436 -24.51 -5.95 30.45
N THR A 437 -25.07 -4.91 29.82
CA THR A 437 -25.77 -3.83 30.57
C THR A 437 -27.10 -4.29 31.17
N THR A 438 -27.71 -5.34 30.64
CA THR A 438 -29.04 -5.81 31.05
C THR A 438 -29.05 -6.97 32.05
N LYS A 439 -27.94 -7.70 32.26
CA LYS A 439 -27.89 -8.85 33.20
C LYS A 439 -26.66 -8.82 34.09
N ASN A 440 -26.88 -8.59 35.39
CA ASN A 440 -25.90 -8.69 36.50
C ASN A 440 -25.39 -10.14 36.79
N SER A 441 -25.37 -11.01 35.79
CA SER A 441 -25.07 -12.44 35.96
C SER A 441 -24.10 -12.92 34.89
N ILE A 442 -22.82 -12.57 35.01
CA ILE A 442 -21.76 -13.28 34.28
C ILE A 442 -21.15 -14.30 35.24
N THR A 443 -21.64 -15.53 35.18
CA THR A 443 -20.93 -16.69 35.71
C THR A 443 -19.73 -17.01 34.80
N GLN A 444 -18.59 -17.17 35.45
CA GLN A 444 -17.27 -17.57 34.95
C GLN A 444 -17.28 -18.50 33.71
N GLU A 445 -16.85 -17.97 32.55
CA GLU A 445 -15.60 -18.35 31.87
C GLU A 445 -15.41 -17.45 30.63
N GLN A 446 -14.30 -16.73 30.63
CA GLN A 446 -13.94 -15.67 29.69
C GLN A 446 -13.62 -16.26 28.31
N GLN A 447 -14.46 -16.04 27.30
CA GLN A 447 -14.07 -16.50 25.96
C GLN A 447 -13.80 -15.45 24.89
N TYR A 448 -14.09 -14.16 25.06
CA TYR A 448 -13.66 -13.15 24.08
C TYR A 448 -13.35 -11.77 24.70
N MET A 449 -12.06 -11.45 24.89
CA MET A 449 -11.59 -10.20 25.50
C MET A 449 -12.01 -8.92 24.75
N ILE A 450 -12.24 -9.01 23.44
CA ILE A 450 -12.60 -7.85 22.60
C ILE A 450 -13.99 -7.29 22.95
N THR A 451 -14.90 -8.09 23.52
CA THR A 451 -16.28 -7.66 23.83
C THR A 451 -16.37 -6.63 24.97
N GLN A 452 -15.31 -6.45 25.77
CA GLN A 452 -15.30 -5.50 26.89
C GLN A 452 -14.74 -4.12 26.52
N SER A 453 -14.36 -3.90 25.25
CA SER A 453 -13.53 -2.76 24.86
C SER A 453 -14.24 -1.74 23.97
N LEU A 454 -15.57 -1.64 23.97
CA LEU A 454 -16.20 -0.51 23.27
C LEU A 454 -15.83 0.82 23.98
N PRO A 455 -15.47 1.88 23.23
CA PRO A 455 -15.45 1.96 21.77
C PRO A 455 -14.24 1.24 21.14
N THR A 456 -14.46 0.53 20.03
CA THR A 456 -13.45 -0.29 19.33
C THR A 456 -13.21 0.26 17.93
N ALA A 457 -11.96 0.22 17.47
CA ALA A 457 -11.59 0.45 16.06
C ALA A 457 -11.04 -0.85 15.49
N ILE A 458 -11.78 -1.50 14.60
CA ILE A 458 -11.25 -2.62 13.82
C ILE A 458 -10.46 -2.02 12.67
N ILE A 459 -9.18 -2.39 12.56
CA ILE A 459 -8.26 -1.85 11.56
C ILE A 459 -7.70 -3.01 10.77
N ALA A 460 -7.71 -2.86 9.45
CA ALA A 460 -7.17 -3.82 8.53
C ALA A 460 -6.46 -3.10 7.39
N GLY A 461 -5.40 -3.72 6.89
CA GLY A 461 -4.81 -3.35 5.62
C GLY A 461 -4.56 -4.57 4.76
N GLY A 462 -4.35 -4.33 3.47
CA GLY A 462 -4.25 -5.38 2.47
C GLY A 462 -4.62 -4.86 1.08
N GLU A 463 -5.03 -5.74 0.19
CA GLU A 463 -5.52 -5.37 -1.15
C GLU A 463 -6.67 -6.30 -1.55
N THR A 464 -7.89 -5.76 -1.53
CA THR A 464 -9.07 -6.54 -1.94
C THR A 464 -9.22 -6.55 -3.47
N THR A 465 -10.06 -7.44 -3.99
CA THR A 465 -10.33 -7.52 -5.42
C THR A 465 -11.81 -7.39 -5.72
N VAL A 466 -12.11 -7.00 -6.97
CA VAL A 466 -13.46 -7.04 -7.54
C VAL A 466 -13.41 -7.92 -8.77
N THR A 467 -14.26 -8.95 -8.79
CA THR A 467 -14.38 -9.83 -9.95
C THR A 467 -15.29 -9.19 -11.01
N LEU A 468 -14.69 -8.55 -12.01
CA LEU A 468 -15.42 -7.80 -13.04
C LEU A 468 -16.07 -8.71 -14.09
N THR A 469 -17.25 -8.28 -14.57
CA THR A 469 -17.90 -8.80 -15.78
C THR A 469 -17.70 -7.84 -16.97
N PRO A 470 -17.92 -8.26 -18.22
CA PRO A 470 -17.75 -7.39 -19.40
C PRO A 470 -18.58 -6.10 -19.39
N ASN A 471 -19.68 -6.06 -18.64
CA ASN A 471 -20.59 -4.91 -18.55
C ASN A 471 -20.49 -4.21 -17.19
N SER A 472 -19.33 -4.29 -16.53
CA SER A 472 -19.10 -3.62 -15.25
C SER A 472 -19.17 -2.11 -15.38
N GLY A 473 -19.78 -1.47 -14.39
CA GLY A 473 -19.87 -0.02 -14.28
C GLY A 473 -18.57 0.61 -13.78
N LYS A 474 -18.70 1.80 -13.16
CA LYS A 474 -17.58 2.56 -12.61
C LYS A 474 -17.54 2.38 -11.09
N GLY A 475 -16.38 2.03 -10.55
CA GLY A 475 -16.17 1.82 -9.12
C GLY A 475 -14.77 1.30 -8.83
N GLY A 476 -14.52 0.98 -7.58
CA GLY A 476 -13.29 0.35 -7.14
C GLY A 476 -13.55 -0.55 -5.92
N ARG A 477 -12.52 -1.30 -5.51
CA ARG A 477 -12.59 -2.29 -4.44
C ARG A 477 -12.95 -1.67 -3.09
N ASN A 478 -12.42 -0.49 -2.78
CA ASN A 478 -12.70 0.20 -1.51
C ASN A 478 -14.12 0.75 -1.49
N GLN A 479 -14.60 1.25 -2.63
CA GLN A 479 -15.98 1.70 -2.82
C GLN A 479 -16.98 0.55 -2.76
N GLU A 480 -16.67 -0.62 -3.35
CA GLU A 480 -17.53 -1.81 -3.26
C GLU A 480 -17.58 -2.39 -1.85
N LEU A 481 -16.44 -2.44 -1.15
CA LEU A 481 -16.38 -2.83 0.26
C LEU A 481 -17.28 -1.92 1.10
N ALA A 482 -17.15 -0.60 0.92
CA ALA A 482 -17.97 0.38 1.63
C ALA A 482 -19.46 0.26 1.27
N LEU A 483 -19.83 0.15 -0.01
CA LEU A 483 -21.23 0.02 -0.42
C LEU A 483 -21.87 -1.27 0.12
N SER A 484 -21.15 -2.39 0.08
CA SER A 484 -21.57 -3.66 0.67
C SER A 484 -21.74 -3.54 2.19
N ALA A 485 -20.82 -2.85 2.87
CA ALA A 485 -20.93 -2.58 4.29
C ALA A 485 -22.18 -1.74 4.60
N ALA A 486 -22.44 -0.66 3.86
CA ALA A 486 -23.62 0.19 4.06
C ALA A 486 -24.94 -0.61 3.97
N LEU A 487 -25.06 -1.49 2.97
CA LEU A 487 -26.18 -2.42 2.82
C LEU A 487 -26.38 -3.33 4.03
N LYS A 488 -25.28 -3.79 4.63
CA LYS A 488 -25.31 -4.69 5.78
C LYS A 488 -25.60 -3.94 7.08
N LEU A 489 -24.95 -2.79 7.29
CA LEU A 489 -25.17 -1.89 8.42
C LEU A 489 -26.62 -1.43 8.50
N GLU A 490 -27.22 -1.03 7.37
CA GLU A 490 -28.64 -0.65 7.29
C GLU A 490 -29.55 -1.84 7.63
N SER A 491 -29.30 -3.02 7.06
CA SER A 491 -30.12 -4.22 7.32
C SER A 491 -30.05 -4.74 8.76
N LEU A 492 -28.95 -4.47 9.46
CA LEU A 492 -28.73 -4.87 10.85
C LEU A 492 -29.02 -3.73 11.85
N GLU A 493 -29.46 -2.56 11.36
CA GLU A 493 -29.72 -1.37 12.16
C GLU A 493 -28.53 -0.94 13.05
N LEU A 494 -27.31 -1.06 12.53
CA LEU A 494 -26.07 -0.76 13.23
C LEU A 494 -25.71 0.74 13.12
N ARG A 495 -26.53 1.61 13.71
CA ARG A 495 -26.40 3.09 13.62
C ARG A 495 -25.08 3.64 14.18
N ASN A 496 -24.52 2.98 15.17
CA ASN A 496 -23.31 3.35 15.90
C ASN A 496 -22.06 2.61 15.37
N VAL A 497 -21.99 2.46 14.04
CA VAL A 497 -20.85 1.93 13.29
C VAL A 497 -20.57 2.81 12.10
N VAL A 498 -19.31 3.18 11.91
CA VAL A 498 -18.80 3.82 10.70
C VAL A 498 -17.73 2.92 10.11
N LEU A 499 -17.76 2.71 8.80
CA LEU A 499 -16.72 2.02 8.06
C LEU A 499 -16.15 2.97 7.01
N ALA A 500 -14.83 3.08 6.95
CA ALA A 500 -14.13 3.79 5.90
C ALA A 500 -13.03 2.90 5.31
N SER A 501 -12.92 2.87 3.98
CA SER A 501 -11.91 2.10 3.25
C SER A 501 -11.32 2.97 2.15
N VAL A 502 -9.99 2.99 2.02
CA VAL A 502 -9.29 3.76 0.99
C VAL A 502 -8.06 3.05 0.43
N GLY A 503 -7.79 3.28 -0.85
CA GLY A 503 -6.48 3.09 -1.46
C GLY A 503 -5.55 4.23 -1.05
N THR A 504 -4.37 3.88 -0.53
CA THR A 504 -3.43 4.86 0.03
C THR A 504 -2.79 5.77 -1.01
N ASP A 505 -2.85 5.42 -2.31
CA ASP A 505 -2.39 6.27 -3.42
C ASP A 505 -3.39 7.38 -3.80
N GLY A 506 -4.58 7.36 -3.20
CA GLY A 506 -5.62 8.32 -3.43
C GLY A 506 -6.57 7.98 -4.58
N GLY A 507 -6.42 6.79 -5.18
CA GLY A 507 -7.31 6.28 -6.23
C GLY A 507 -7.88 4.90 -5.90
N ASP A 508 -9.12 4.65 -6.34
CA ASP A 508 -9.79 3.37 -6.22
C ASP A 508 -10.54 3.06 -7.51
N GLY A 509 -10.06 2.04 -8.23
CA GLY A 509 -10.49 1.74 -9.60
C GLY A 509 -10.21 2.91 -10.58
N PRO A 510 -10.91 2.97 -11.72
CA PRO A 510 -10.78 4.08 -12.67
C PRO A 510 -11.60 5.31 -12.22
N THR A 511 -11.35 5.79 -11.00
CA THR A 511 -12.10 6.91 -10.38
C THR A 511 -11.19 7.97 -9.78
N ASP A 512 -11.74 9.12 -9.41
CA ASP A 512 -11.03 10.21 -8.71
C ASP A 512 -11.19 10.13 -7.17
N ALA A 513 -11.81 9.06 -6.68
CA ALA A 513 -11.97 8.79 -5.26
C ALA A 513 -10.94 7.76 -4.80
N ALA A 514 -10.43 7.93 -3.58
CA ALA A 514 -9.58 6.96 -2.90
C ALA A 514 -10.39 5.79 -2.34
N GLY A 515 -11.69 5.96 -2.17
CA GLY A 515 -12.57 4.98 -1.54
C GLY A 515 -13.83 5.65 -1.00
N ALA A 516 -14.37 5.14 0.11
CA ALA A 516 -15.59 5.67 0.69
C ALA A 516 -15.69 5.46 2.22
N VAL A 517 -16.48 6.32 2.86
CA VAL A 517 -16.92 6.23 4.25
C VAL A 517 -18.43 6.09 4.29
N VAL A 518 -18.92 5.16 5.11
CA VAL A 518 -20.34 4.80 5.20
C VAL A 518 -20.75 4.47 6.62
N ASP A 519 -22.05 4.58 6.86
CA ASP A 519 -22.76 4.16 8.06
C ASP A 519 -24.10 3.52 7.69
N ALA A 520 -24.92 3.21 8.70
CA ALA A 520 -26.22 2.58 8.49
C ALA A 520 -27.30 3.53 7.92
N THR A 521 -27.03 4.83 7.79
CA THR A 521 -27.94 5.85 7.25
C THR A 521 -27.60 6.21 5.80
N THR A 522 -26.38 5.91 5.34
CA THR A 522 -25.85 6.28 4.03
C THR A 522 -26.79 5.97 2.87
N ILE A 523 -27.43 4.79 2.88
CA ILE A 523 -28.33 4.33 1.81
C ILE A 523 -29.82 4.48 2.14
N ALA A 524 -30.16 5.29 3.15
CA ALA A 524 -31.53 5.43 3.63
C ALA A 524 -32.48 5.80 2.48
N GLY A 525 -33.54 4.99 2.31
CA GLY A 525 -34.54 5.20 1.26
C GLY A 525 -34.10 4.82 -0.16
N THR A 526 -32.86 4.34 -0.37
CA THR A 526 -32.31 4.00 -1.69
C THR A 526 -31.73 2.58 -1.78
N ARG A 527 -32.09 1.69 -0.84
CA ARG A 527 -31.57 0.30 -0.75
C ARG A 527 -31.62 -0.48 -2.08
N SER A 528 -32.70 -0.37 -2.85
CA SER A 528 -32.80 -1.07 -4.14
C SER A 528 -31.76 -0.59 -5.15
N GLN A 529 -31.45 0.71 -5.17
CA GLN A 529 -30.44 1.29 -6.06
C GLN A 529 -29.03 0.90 -5.61
N ALA A 530 -28.77 0.85 -4.30
CA ALA A 530 -27.51 0.35 -3.75
C ALA A 530 -27.23 -1.11 -4.15
N LEU A 531 -28.25 -1.98 -4.07
CA LEU A 531 -28.13 -3.38 -4.49
C LEU A 531 -27.83 -3.51 -5.99
N GLU A 532 -28.51 -2.72 -6.83
CA GLU A 532 -28.26 -2.68 -8.27
C GLU A 532 -26.85 -2.16 -8.59
N ALA A 533 -26.42 -1.08 -7.93
CA ALA A 533 -25.08 -0.51 -8.10
C ALA A 533 -24.00 -1.52 -7.73
N LEU A 534 -24.14 -2.24 -6.61
CA LEU A 534 -23.19 -3.27 -6.20
C LEU A 534 -23.18 -4.46 -7.17
N ALA A 535 -24.35 -4.92 -7.63
CA ALA A 535 -24.45 -6.03 -8.59
C ALA A 535 -23.81 -5.71 -9.95
N ASN A 536 -23.81 -4.44 -10.34
CA ASN A 536 -23.28 -3.97 -11.63
C ASN A 536 -21.87 -3.38 -11.53
N HIS A 537 -21.15 -3.52 -10.40
CA HIS A 537 -19.84 -2.90 -10.16
C HIS A 537 -19.83 -1.38 -10.43
N ASN A 538 -20.93 -0.72 -10.06
CA ASN A 538 -21.20 0.68 -10.36
C ASN A 538 -21.31 1.51 -9.07
N ALA A 539 -20.44 1.23 -8.10
CA ALA A 539 -20.45 1.88 -6.79
C ALA A 539 -20.18 3.39 -6.87
N TYR A 540 -19.29 3.83 -7.78
CA TYR A 540 -18.87 5.23 -7.85
C TYR A 540 -20.04 6.18 -8.15
N PRO A 541 -20.81 6.02 -9.26
CA PRO A 541 -21.89 6.97 -9.56
C PRO A 541 -23.01 6.96 -8.53
N TYR A 542 -23.26 5.81 -7.90
CA TYR A 542 -24.25 5.70 -6.82
C TYR A 542 -23.81 6.51 -5.60
N LEU A 543 -22.58 6.28 -5.10
CA LEU A 543 -22.06 6.99 -3.93
C LEU A 543 -21.88 8.49 -4.18
N ASP A 544 -21.45 8.89 -5.38
CA ASP A 544 -21.35 10.30 -5.79
C ASP A 544 -22.74 10.98 -5.81
N GLY A 545 -23.76 10.24 -6.27
CA GLY A 545 -25.16 10.71 -6.29
C GLY A 545 -25.78 10.95 -4.91
N LEU A 546 -25.16 10.46 -3.84
CA LEU A 546 -25.56 10.71 -2.44
C LEU A 546 -24.93 11.98 -1.86
N LYS A 547 -24.14 12.72 -2.64
CA LYS A 547 -23.58 14.00 -2.19
C LYS A 547 -24.69 14.98 -1.83
N GLY A 548 -24.64 15.48 -0.59
CA GLY A 548 -25.63 16.43 -0.06
C GLY A 548 -26.93 15.78 0.43
N THR A 549 -27.09 14.46 0.32
CA THR A 549 -28.17 13.71 1.00
C THR A 549 -27.72 13.20 2.37
N THR A 550 -26.41 13.09 2.55
CA THR A 550 -25.70 12.76 3.79
C THR A 550 -24.94 14.00 4.27
N GLU A 551 -24.70 14.08 5.58
CA GLU A 551 -23.94 15.19 6.17
C GLU A 551 -22.48 15.20 5.69
N TRP A 552 -21.89 14.02 5.53
CA TRP A 552 -20.58 13.82 4.92
C TRP A 552 -20.72 13.12 3.56
N PRO A 553 -20.07 13.63 2.50
CA PRO A 553 -20.08 12.94 1.21
C PRO A 553 -19.50 11.53 1.36
N PRO A 554 -20.17 10.47 0.87
CA PRO A 554 -19.69 9.11 1.09
C PRO A 554 -18.35 8.83 0.39
N LEU A 555 -18.10 9.45 -0.76
CA LEU A 555 -16.83 9.30 -1.46
C LEU A 555 -15.71 10.08 -0.77
N ILE A 556 -14.60 9.39 -0.52
CA ILE A 556 -13.38 9.99 -0.01
C ILE A 556 -12.50 10.39 -1.21
N LYS A 557 -12.28 11.69 -1.40
CA LYS A 557 -11.42 12.22 -2.46
C LYS A 557 -10.20 12.92 -1.84
N THR A 558 -9.05 12.26 -1.86
CA THR A 558 -7.80 12.80 -1.34
C THR A 558 -6.98 13.55 -2.39
N GLY A 559 -7.23 13.27 -3.67
CA GLY A 559 -6.24 13.50 -4.73
C GLY A 559 -5.03 12.56 -4.58
N PRO A 560 -4.03 12.66 -5.48
CA PRO A 560 -2.79 11.89 -5.36
C PRO A 560 -2.09 12.18 -4.03
N THR A 561 -1.85 11.15 -3.23
CA THR A 561 -1.26 11.29 -1.89
C THR A 561 0.28 11.30 -1.90
N GLY A 562 0.88 10.97 -3.05
CA GLY A 562 2.32 10.80 -3.20
C GLY A 562 2.86 9.53 -2.55
N THR A 563 2.02 8.58 -2.14
CA THR A 563 2.41 7.26 -1.59
C THR A 563 1.61 6.12 -2.24
N ASN A 564 1.95 4.87 -2.00
CA ASN A 564 1.14 3.70 -2.37
C ASN A 564 1.58 2.46 -1.57
N VAL A 565 0.84 2.10 -0.53
CA VAL A 565 1.05 0.89 0.28
C VAL A 565 -0.23 0.05 0.37
N ALA A 566 -0.95 -0.07 -0.74
CA ALA A 566 -2.25 -0.76 -0.85
C ALA A 566 -3.39 -0.09 -0.07
N ASP A 567 -4.34 -0.86 0.48
CA ASP A 567 -5.57 -0.38 1.11
C ASP A 567 -5.49 -0.30 2.63
N ILE A 568 -6.28 0.60 3.21
CA ILE A 568 -6.53 0.71 4.65
C ILE A 568 -8.04 0.78 4.88
N CYS A 569 -8.53 -0.06 5.78
CA CYS A 569 -9.92 -0.10 6.21
C CYS A 569 -10.02 0.08 7.72
N VAL A 570 -10.94 0.94 8.16
CA VAL A 570 -11.22 1.24 9.56
C VAL A 570 -12.72 1.09 9.79
N THR A 571 -13.11 0.24 10.75
CA THR A 571 -14.49 0.13 11.23
C THR A 571 -14.55 0.59 12.69
N LEU A 572 -15.14 1.75 12.92
CA LEU A 572 -15.34 2.31 14.25
C LEU A 572 -16.67 1.83 14.83
N ILE A 573 -16.66 1.37 16.07
CA ILE A 573 -17.81 0.81 16.74
C ILE A 573 -17.94 1.47 18.11
N LYS A 574 -19.07 2.12 18.37
CA LYS A 574 -19.43 2.64 19.70
C LYS A 574 -20.56 1.83 20.31
N ALA A 575 -20.75 1.94 21.63
CA ALA A 575 -21.94 1.39 22.29
C ALA A 575 -23.21 2.05 21.76
N LYS A 576 -24.33 1.32 21.77
CA LYS A 576 -25.64 1.90 21.45
C LYS A 576 -25.98 2.93 22.54
N PRO A 577 -26.42 4.15 22.18
CA PRO A 577 -27.02 5.05 23.17
C PRO A 577 -28.19 4.32 23.85
N GLU A 578 -28.33 4.45 25.16
CA GLU A 578 -29.47 3.92 25.93
C GLU A 578 -30.80 4.59 25.55
#